data_AF-A0A951ALB6-F1
#
_entry.id   AF-A0A951ALB6-F1
#
_cell.length_a   1.000
_cell.length_b   1.000
_cell.length_c   1.000
_cell.angle_alpha   90.00
_cell.angle_beta   90.00
_cell.angle_gamma   90.00
#
_symmetry.space_group_name_H-M   'P 1'
#
loop_
_entity.id
_entity.type
_entity.pdbx_description
1 polymer ?
#
loop_
_entity_poly.entity_id
_entity_poly.type
_entity_poly.pdbx_seq_one_letter_code
_entity_poly.pdbx_strand_id
1 'polypeptide(L)'
;MESRVLEGKGFQVRRYHGSDRDSVRALCCETGFLGNAIDPVFEDREIFADFLTDYYLKHEPDSAFVVTRESSLQGYLLGSRYPLRHQFHSLFQNFIYGGKILRRYF
;
A
#
# COMPACT_ATOMS: atom_id res chain seq x y z
N MET A 1 -8.12 5.49 22.04
CA MET A 1 -8.24 4.02 21.87
C MET A 1 -6.83 3.49 21.73
N GLU A 2 -6.29 2.85 22.77
CA GLU A 2 -4.90 2.39 22.81
C GLU A 2 -4.64 1.37 21.69
N SER A 3 -3.68 1.67 20.82
CA SER A 3 -3.25 0.74 19.77
C SER A 3 -2.51 -0.43 20.41
N ARG A 4 -3.17 -1.57 20.55
CA ARG A 4 -2.49 -2.81 20.97
C ARG A 4 -1.50 -3.23 19.91
N VAL A 5 -0.25 -3.35 20.32
CA VAL A 5 0.83 -3.94 19.55
C VAL A 5 0.87 -5.43 19.87
N LEU A 6 0.96 -6.28 18.85
CA LEU A 6 1.11 -7.73 19.02
C LEU A 6 2.56 -8.11 18.77
N GLU A 7 3.17 -8.85 19.68
CA GLU A 7 4.56 -9.29 19.56
C GLU A 7 4.64 -10.81 19.49
N GLY A 8 5.53 -11.33 18.63
CA GLY A 8 5.75 -12.76 18.50
C GLY A 8 7.04 -13.06 17.74
N LYS A 9 7.93 -13.86 18.34
CA LYS A 9 9.20 -14.31 17.72
C LYS A 9 10.04 -13.18 17.09
N GLY A 10 10.10 -12.02 17.74
CA GLY A 10 10.84 -10.84 17.25
C GLY A 10 10.11 -10.01 16.19
N PHE A 11 8.90 -10.41 15.78
CA PHE A 11 8.01 -9.60 14.96
C PHE A 11 7.06 -8.80 15.83
N GLN A 12 6.74 -7.61 15.34
CA GLN A 12 5.79 -6.68 15.93
C GLN A 12 4.73 -6.34 14.89
N VAL A 13 3.46 -6.57 15.21
CA VAL A 13 2.30 -6.13 14.42
C VAL A 13 1.71 -4.89 15.08
N ARG A 14 1.61 -3.80 14.32
CA ARG A 14 1.05 -2.54 14.79
C ARG A 14 0.21 -1.87 13.71
N ARG A 15 -0.54 -0.85 14.11
CA ARG A 15 -1.23 0.01 13.14
C ARG A 15 -0.22 0.73 12.25
N TYR A 16 -0.62 0.91 11.00
CA TYR A 16 0.08 1.76 10.05
C TYR A 16 0.17 3.21 10.55
N HIS A 17 1.29 3.86 10.28
CA HIS A 17 1.50 5.29 10.46
C HIS A 17 1.96 5.92 9.14
N GLY A 18 1.72 7.22 8.94
CA GLY A 18 2.09 7.91 7.70
C GLY A 18 3.57 7.81 7.31
N SER A 19 4.45 7.60 8.30
CA SER A 19 5.89 7.35 8.09
C SER A 19 6.19 6.00 7.43
N ASP A 20 5.28 5.03 7.48
CA ASP A 20 5.47 3.71 6.87
C ASP A 20 5.12 3.71 5.38
N ARG A 21 4.54 4.80 4.86
CA ARG A 21 3.98 4.87 3.51
C ARG A 21 4.97 4.41 2.46
N ASP A 22 6.17 4.94 2.48
CA ASP A 22 7.16 4.69 1.44
C ASP A 22 7.70 3.26 1.52
N SER A 23 7.87 2.71 2.73
CA SER A 23 8.25 1.32 2.93
C SER A 23 7.17 0.34 2.48
N VAL A 24 5.89 0.63 2.76
CA VAL A 24 4.75 -0.19 2.28
C VAL A 24 4.69 -0.18 0.76
N ARG A 25 4.86 0.99 0.13
CA ARG A 25 4.87 1.14 -1.33
C ARG A 25 6.04 0.39 -1.98
N ALA A 26 7.23 0.51 -1.41
CA ALA A 26 8.41 -0.22 -1.88
C ALA A 26 8.18 -1.74 -1.81
N LEU A 27 7.72 -2.25 -0.66
CA LEU A 27 7.44 -3.68 -0.48
C LEU A 27 6.32 -4.17 -1.42
N CYS A 28 5.33 -3.34 -1.70
CA CYS A 28 4.28 -3.63 -2.69
C CYS A 28 4.87 -3.86 -4.09
N CYS A 29 5.83 -3.04 -4.51
CA CYS A 29 6.52 -3.22 -5.80
C CYS A 29 7.45 -4.44 -5.79
N GLU A 30 8.14 -4.71 -4.67
CA GLU A 30 9.05 -5.86 -4.53
C GLU A 30 8.33 -7.21 -4.53
N THR A 31 7.02 -7.23 -4.23
CA THR A 31 6.22 -8.45 -4.12
C THR A 31 5.03 -8.49 -5.09
N GLY A 32 4.88 -7.47 -5.94
CA GLY A 32 3.71 -7.23 -6.78
C GLY A 32 3.48 -8.23 -7.90
N PHE A 33 4.49 -9.00 -8.29
CA PHE A 33 4.39 -10.06 -9.30
C PHE A 33 4.45 -11.45 -8.66
N LEU A 34 3.31 -11.88 -8.09
CA LEU A 34 3.18 -13.18 -7.42
C LEU A 34 4.26 -13.43 -6.36
N GLY A 35 4.61 -12.39 -5.59
CA GLY A 35 5.67 -12.43 -4.58
C GLY A 35 7.05 -12.03 -5.08
N ASN A 36 7.22 -11.73 -6.37
CA ASN A 36 8.44 -11.17 -6.96
C ASN A 36 8.27 -9.69 -7.31
N ALA A 37 9.38 -9.05 -7.65
CA ALA A 37 9.40 -7.66 -8.07
C ALA A 37 8.57 -7.44 -9.34
N ILE A 38 7.87 -6.31 -9.41
CA ILE A 38 6.94 -5.98 -10.50
C ILE A 38 7.64 -5.53 -11.78
N ASP A 39 8.91 -5.13 -11.72
CA ASP A 39 9.68 -4.54 -12.83
C ASP A 39 9.61 -5.32 -14.16
N PRO A 40 9.62 -6.67 -14.19
CA PRO A 40 9.50 -7.41 -15.44
C PRO A 40 8.16 -7.25 -16.15
N VAL A 41 7.13 -6.77 -15.45
CA VAL A 41 5.75 -6.65 -15.94
C VAL A 41 5.29 -5.20 -16.03
N PHE A 42 5.76 -4.33 -15.12
CA PHE A 42 5.36 -2.92 -15.07
C PHE A 42 6.52 -2.06 -14.58
N GLU A 43 6.96 -1.11 -15.42
CA GLU A 43 8.16 -0.30 -15.17
C GLU A 43 7.92 0.84 -14.15
N ASP A 44 6.75 1.49 -14.18
CA ASP A 44 6.47 2.63 -13.30
C ASP A 44 5.98 2.18 -11.91
N ARG A 45 6.94 1.90 -11.03
CA ARG A 45 6.68 1.51 -9.63
C ARG A 45 5.81 2.50 -8.87
N GLU A 46 5.91 3.81 -9.14
CA GLU A 46 5.13 4.83 -8.43
C GLU A 46 3.64 4.74 -8.78
N ILE A 47 3.32 4.54 -10.07
CA ILE A 47 1.94 4.35 -10.52
C ILE A 47 1.39 3.03 -10.00
N PHE A 48 2.19 1.96 -10.04
CA PHE A 48 1.78 0.65 -9.52
C PHE A 48 1.46 0.70 -8.01
N ALA A 49 2.36 1.27 -7.22
CA ALA A 49 2.17 1.41 -5.78
C ALA A 49 0.98 2.35 -5.47
N ASP A 50 0.82 3.44 -6.22
CA ASP A 50 -0.35 4.31 -6.11
C ASP A 50 -1.65 3.53 -6.32
N PHE A 51 -1.71 2.72 -7.38
CA PHE A 51 -2.90 1.97 -7.75
C PHE A 51 -3.34 1.00 -6.64
N LEU A 52 -2.40 0.24 -6.08
CA LEU A 52 -2.73 -0.82 -5.11
C LEU A 52 -2.84 -0.34 -3.66
N THR A 53 -2.13 0.72 -3.26
CA THR A 53 -1.99 1.08 -1.84
C THR A 53 -2.65 2.39 -1.46
N ASP A 54 -2.74 3.36 -2.38
CA ASP A 54 -2.97 4.76 -2.01
C ASP A 54 -4.36 5.00 -1.41
N TYR A 55 -5.40 4.31 -1.91
CA TYR A 55 -6.74 4.37 -1.34
C TYR A 55 -6.73 3.99 0.15
N TYR A 56 -6.13 2.84 0.46
CA TYR A 56 -6.13 2.29 1.81
C TYR A 56 -5.33 3.16 2.76
N LEU A 57 -4.12 3.58 2.33
CA LEU A 57 -3.20 4.35 3.17
C LEU A 57 -3.71 5.77 3.45
N LYS A 58 -4.53 6.34 2.56
CA LYS A 58 -5.06 7.71 2.70
C LYS A 58 -6.47 7.75 3.30
N HIS A 59 -7.36 6.87 2.85
CA HIS A 59 -8.78 6.93 3.21
C HIS A 59 -9.17 5.96 4.32
N GLU A 60 -8.44 4.86 4.50
CA GLU A 60 -8.73 3.86 5.53
C GLU A 60 -7.50 3.44 6.35
N PRO A 61 -6.63 4.38 6.83
CA PRO A 61 -5.40 4.02 7.54
C PRO A 61 -5.65 3.27 8.85
N ASP A 62 -6.82 3.47 9.49
CA ASP A 62 -7.23 2.73 10.68
C ASP A 62 -7.47 1.24 10.44
N SER A 63 -7.65 0.85 9.17
CA SER A 63 -7.80 -0.54 8.73
C SER A 63 -6.49 -1.10 8.16
N ALA A 64 -5.38 -0.37 8.27
CA ALA A 64 -4.07 -0.77 7.80
C ALA A 64 -3.15 -1.16 8.97
N PHE A 65 -2.43 -2.26 8.79
CA PHE A 65 -1.47 -2.81 9.75
C PHE A 65 -0.15 -3.10 9.07
N VAL A 66 0.94 -2.97 9.82
CA VAL A 66 2.29 -3.30 9.37
C VAL A 66 2.92 -4.31 10.31
N VAL A 67 3.79 -5.14 9.75
CA VAL A 67 4.63 -6.08 10.48
C VAL A 67 6.06 -5.57 10.41
N THR A 68 6.70 -5.40 11.56
CA THR A 68 8.09 -4.94 11.66
C THR A 68 8.94 -5.92 12.43
N ARG A 69 10.23 -5.99 12.11
CA ARG A 69 11.25 -6.69 12.90
C ARG A 69 12.49 -5.80 12.97
N GLU A 70 13.02 -5.56 14.17
CA GLU A 70 14.26 -4.79 14.37
C GLU A 70 14.26 -3.46 13.58
N SER A 71 13.13 -2.74 13.60
CA SER A 71 12.84 -1.49 12.85
C SER A 71 12.63 -1.60 11.33
N SER A 72 12.84 -2.77 10.72
CA SER A 72 12.55 -2.99 9.30
C SER A 72 11.10 -3.43 9.08
N LEU A 73 10.44 -2.90 8.04
CA LEU A 73 9.11 -3.33 7.61
C LEU A 73 9.21 -4.66 6.84
N GLN A 74 8.48 -5.66 7.30
CA GLN A 74 8.53 -7.04 6.80
C GLN A 74 7.23 -7.45 6.10
N GLY A 75 6.17 -6.68 6.27
CA GLY A 75 4.87 -6.97 5.69
C GLY A 75 3.83 -5.93 6.05
N TYR A 76 2.70 -5.97 5.37
CA TYR A 76 1.57 -5.11 5.64
C TYR A 76 0.25 -5.83 5.32
N LEU A 77 -0.83 -5.34 5.90
CA LEU A 77 -2.20 -5.77 5.61
C LEU A 77 -3.07 -4.52 5.47
N LEU A 78 -3.70 -4.36 4.30
CA LEU A 78 -4.59 -3.25 3.99
C LEU A 78 -6.02 -3.78 3.94
N GLY A 79 -6.90 -3.27 4.80
CA GLY A 79 -8.31 -3.59 4.82
C GLY A 79 -9.17 -2.45 4.28
N SER A 80 -10.30 -2.79 3.64
CA SER A 80 -11.38 -1.83 3.40
C SER A 80 -12.63 -2.26 4.16
N ARG A 81 -13.16 -1.34 4.98
CA ARG A 81 -14.42 -1.47 5.70
C ARG A 81 -15.60 -0.98 4.87
N TYR A 82 -15.36 -0.16 3.85
CA TYR A 82 -16.38 0.50 3.05
C TYR A 82 -16.23 0.16 1.56
N PRO A 83 -16.66 -1.04 1.13
CA PRO A 83 -16.42 -1.53 -0.23
C PRO A 83 -17.06 -0.66 -1.31
N LEU A 84 -18.16 0.05 -1.01
CA LEU A 84 -18.77 0.99 -1.95
C LEU A 84 -17.86 2.21 -2.20
N ARG A 85 -17.20 2.75 -1.16
CA ARG A 85 -16.26 3.87 -1.30
C ARG A 85 -15.02 3.45 -2.08
N HIS A 86 -14.53 2.24 -1.85
CA HIS A 86 -13.44 1.66 -2.61
C HIS A 86 -13.79 1.51 -4.10
N GLN A 87 -14.97 1.01 -4.44
CA GLN A 87 -15.40 0.84 -5.84
C GLN A 87 -15.54 2.19 -6.57
N PHE A 88 -16.16 3.19 -5.94
CA PHE A 88 -16.21 4.53 -6.53
C PHE A 88 -14.81 5.13 -6.71
N HIS A 89 -13.94 5.01 -5.71
CA HIS A 89 -12.56 5.48 -5.84
C HIS A 89 -11.81 4.78 -6.97
N SER A 90 -11.95 3.45 -7.10
CA SER A 90 -11.32 2.67 -8.17
C SER A 90 -11.77 3.12 -9.57
N LEU A 91 -13.06 3.45 -9.75
CA LEU A 91 -13.56 4.03 -11.00
C LEU A 91 -12.89 5.37 -11.32
N PHE A 92 -12.77 6.27 -10.36
CA PHE A 92 -12.11 7.58 -10.54
C PHE A 92 -10.58 7.46 -10.71
N GLN A 93 -9.94 6.52 -10.01
CA GLN A 93 -8.51 6.26 -10.08
C GLN A 93 -8.07 5.96 -11.50
N ASN A 94 -8.80 5.12 -12.23
CA ASN A 94 -8.46 4.75 -13.61
C ASN A 94 -8.36 5.99 -14.53
N PHE A 95 -9.26 6.96 -14.38
CA PHE A 95 -9.20 8.22 -15.14
C PHE A 95 -8.02 9.11 -14.71
N ILE A 96 -7.75 9.21 -13.41
CA ILE A 96 -6.62 9.99 -12.88
C ILE A 96 -5.28 9.39 -13.34
N TYR A 97 -5.15 8.07 -13.36
CA TYR A 97 -3.93 7.41 -13.81
C TYR A 97 -3.73 7.52 -15.32
N GLY A 98 -4.80 7.45 -16.12
CA GLY A 98 -4.71 7.80 -17.54
C GLY A 98 -4.12 9.20 -17.76
N GLY A 99 -4.56 10.19 -16.99
CA GLY A 99 -4.00 11.55 -17.02
C GLY A 99 -2.55 11.64 -16.52
N LYS A 100 -2.19 10.95 -15.43
CA LYS A 100 -0.81 10.90 -14.91
C LYS A 100 0.16 10.27 -15.91
N ILE A 101 -0.24 9.18 -16.56
CA ILE A 101 0.57 8.51 -17.58
C ILE A 101 0.77 9.45 -18.77
N LEU A 102 -0.30 10.06 -19.29
CA LEU A 102 -0.17 11.03 -20.38
C LEU A 102 0.78 12.17 -20.02
N ARG A 103 0.64 12.80 -18.85
CA ARG A 103 1.53 13.90 -18.42
C ARG A 103 2.99 13.47 -18.22
N ARG A 104 3.26 12.21 -17.89
CA ARG A 104 4.61 11.73 -17.57
C ARG A 104 5.37 11.28 -18.83
N TYR A 105 4.66 10.92 -19.89
CA TYR A 105 5.22 10.33 -21.11
C TYR A 105 4.95 11.12 -22.41
N PHE A 106 4.07 12.14 -22.38
CA PHE A 106 3.78 13.07 -23.49
C PHE A 106 3.90 14.53 -23.02
#